data_AF-A0A256ZS59-F1
#
_entry.id   AF-A0A256ZS59-F1
#
_cell.length_a   1.000
_cell.length_b   1.000
_cell.length_c   1.000
_cell.angle_alpha   90.00
_cell.angle_beta   90.00
_cell.angle_gamma   90.00
#
_symmetry.space_group_name_H-M   'P 1'
#
loop_
_entity.id
_entity.type
_entity.pdbx_description
1 polymer ?
#
loop_
_entity_poly.entity_id
_entity_poly.type
_entity_poly.pdbx_seq_one_letter_code
_entity_poly.pdbx_strand_id
1 'polypeptide(L)'
;MKGIVTVNHKHKKVNISFKKGILTFPMVEKALLNVKRYLDKNYQILVEGYFAGKRYSREIKAFLFALEILGQKEKIIFVDKACYRKSERKKIRAKVEKLYEKGKKVRELSKRFKIPEKTIYRWIKKSKS
;
A
#
# COMPACT_ATOMS: atom_id res chain seq x y z
N MET A 1 -5.85 -13.25 8.75
CA MET A 1 -4.49 -13.07 8.17
C MET A 1 -3.60 -12.39 9.20
N LYS A 2 -2.38 -12.88 9.43
CA LYS A 2 -1.39 -12.21 10.31
C LYS A 2 -0.48 -11.32 9.45
N GLY A 3 -0.27 -10.08 9.88
CA GLY A 3 0.74 -9.18 9.30
C GLY A 3 2.14 -9.63 9.68
N ILE A 4 3.12 -9.40 8.82
CA ILE A 4 4.53 -9.63 9.15
C ILE A 4 5.03 -8.42 9.91
N VAL A 5 5.59 -8.65 11.10
CA VAL A 5 6.10 -7.58 11.96
C VAL A 5 7.62 -7.51 11.83
N THR A 6 8.14 -6.32 11.60
CA THR A 6 9.59 -6.04 11.57
C THR A 6 9.87 -4.87 12.50
N VAL A 7 10.85 -5.02 13.39
CA VAL A 7 11.15 -4.02 14.43
C VAL A 7 12.52 -3.41 14.15
N ASN A 8 12.57 -2.09 14.12
CA ASN A 8 13.79 -1.31 14.01
C ASN A 8 13.99 -0.52 15.31
N HIS A 9 14.84 -1.06 16.19
CA HIS A 9 15.12 -0.45 17.50
C HIS A 9 15.89 0.87 17.39
N LYS A 10 16.80 0.99 16.41
CA LYS A 10 17.62 2.20 16.21
C LYS A 10 16.77 3.44 15.95
N HIS A 11 15.70 3.29 15.17
CA HIS A 11 14.81 4.39 14.82
C HIS A 11 13.49 4.39 15.60
N LYS A 12 13.33 3.49 16.58
CA LYS A 12 12.06 3.24 17.29
C LYS A 12 10.87 3.09 16.35
N LYS A 13 11.02 2.25 15.31
CA LYS A 13 9.97 2.00 14.30
C LYS A 13 9.56 0.53 14.29
N VAL A 14 8.26 0.27 14.19
CA VAL A 14 7.69 -1.06 13.97
C VAL A 14 6.92 -1.04 12.65
N ASN A 15 7.27 -1.91 11.72
CA ASN A 15 6.53 -2.07 10.46
C ASN A 15 5.67 -3.34 10.53
N ILE A 16 4.38 -3.18 10.23
CA ILE A 16 3.40 -4.25 10.12
C ILE A 16 2.95 -4.33 8.67
N SER A 17 3.37 -5.37 7.98
CA SER A 17 3.17 -5.49 6.55
C SER A 17 2.17 -6.61 6.22
N PHE A 18 1.00 -6.23 5.70
CA PHE A 18 0.00 -7.15 5.17
C PHE A 18 0.27 -7.41 3.69
N LYS A 19 0.60 -8.66 3.33
CA LYS A 19 0.97 -9.02 1.95
C LYS A 19 -0.21 -9.30 1.03
N LYS A 20 -1.35 -9.72 1.59
CA LYS A 20 -2.54 -10.14 0.85
C LYS A 20 -3.79 -9.57 1.52
N GLY A 21 -4.85 -9.44 0.72
CA GLY A 21 -6.15 -8.96 1.19
C GLY A 21 -6.21 -7.44 1.35
N ILE A 22 -7.44 -6.96 1.50
CA ILE A 22 -7.76 -5.57 1.83
C ILE A 22 -7.57 -5.38 3.33
N LEU A 23 -6.95 -4.27 3.72
CA LEU A 23 -6.80 -3.88 5.11
C LEU A 23 -8.18 -3.49 5.68
N THR A 24 -8.63 -4.25 6.68
CA THR A 24 -9.88 -3.99 7.42
C THR A 24 -9.56 -3.59 8.85
N PHE A 25 -10.47 -2.88 9.52
CA PHE A 25 -10.25 -2.46 10.90
C PHE A 25 -9.98 -3.62 11.88
N PRO A 26 -10.70 -4.76 11.85
CA PRO A 26 -10.38 -5.90 12.72
C PRO A 26 -8.96 -6.45 12.53
N MET A 27 -8.40 -6.34 11.33
CA MET A 27 -7.00 -6.71 11.07
C MET A 27 -6.03 -5.72 11.70
N VAL A 28 -6.34 -4.43 11.60
CA VAL A 28 -5.56 -3.33 12.19
C VAL A 28 -5.57 -3.44 13.72
N GLU A 29 -6.75 -3.59 14.31
CA GLU A 29 -6.94 -3.73 15.76
C GLU A 29 -6.08 -4.88 16.32
N LYS A 30 -6.24 -6.09 15.78
CA LYS A 30 -5.44 -7.26 16.20
C LYS A 30 -3.94 -7.00 16.04
N ALA A 31 -3.53 -6.34 14.96
CA ALA A 31 -2.13 -6.03 14.74
C ALA A 31 -1.58 -5.02 15.73
N LEU A 32 -2.32 -3.96 16.04
CA LEU A 32 -1.95 -2.94 17.03
C LEU A 32 -1.87 -3.52 18.44
N LEU A 33 -2.79 -4.40 18.82
CA LEU A 33 -2.74 -5.11 20.10
C LEU A 33 -1.45 -5.95 20.23
N ASN A 34 -1.03 -6.64 19.16
CA ASN A 34 0.21 -7.43 19.18
C ASN A 34 1.48 -6.60 19.36
N VAL A 35 1.44 -5.31 19.00
CA VAL A 35 2.59 -4.40 19.10
C VAL A 35 2.43 -3.36 20.20
N LYS A 36 1.41 -3.48 21.05
CA LYS A 36 1.08 -2.52 22.12
C LYS A 36 2.31 -2.15 22.98
N ARG A 37 3.11 -3.16 23.35
CA ARG A 37 4.37 -2.97 24.12
C ARG A 37 5.36 -1.98 23.49
N TYR A 38 5.29 -1.76 22.18
CA TYR A 38 6.13 -0.79 21.47
C TYR A 38 5.49 0.60 21.44
N LEU A 39 4.17 0.69 21.33
CA LEU A 39 3.43 1.96 21.48
C LEU A 39 3.68 2.58 22.86
N ASP A 40 3.66 1.75 23.91
CA ASP A 40 3.95 2.17 25.29
C ASP A 40 5.38 2.73 25.43
N LYS A 41 6.31 2.22 24.62
CA LYS A 41 7.71 2.69 24.55
C LYS A 41 7.94 3.82 23.55
N ASN A 42 6.86 4.45 23.10
CA ASN A 42 6.85 5.57 22.16
C ASN A 42 7.51 5.23 20.80
N TYR A 43 7.32 4.00 20.32
CA TYR A 43 7.70 3.63 18.95
C TYR A 43 6.64 4.12 17.97
N GLN A 44 7.09 4.52 16.78
CA GLN A 44 6.23 4.77 15.65
C GLN A 44 5.87 3.46 14.95
N ILE A 45 4.61 3.28 14.62
CA ILE A 45 4.10 2.07 13.99
C ILE A 45 3.64 2.38 12.57
N LEU A 46 4.19 1.66 11.62
CA LEU A 46 3.83 1.71 10.22
C LEU A 46 2.93 0.50 9.91
N VAL A 47 1.75 0.75 9.37
CA VAL A 47 0.81 -0.29 8.94
C VAL A 47 0.70 -0.25 7.42
N GLU A 48 1.32 -1.21 6.77
CA GLU A 48 1.33 -1.31 5.31
C GLU A 48 0.34 -2.36 4.81
N GLY A 49 -0.49 -2.00 3.84
CA GLY A 49 -1.44 -2.94 3.24
C GLY A 49 -2.10 -2.40 1.97
N TYR A 50 -3.02 -3.17 1.41
CA TYR A 50 -3.87 -2.72 0.31
C TYR A 50 -5.19 -2.17 0.86
N PHE A 51 -5.60 -0.98 0.44
CA PHE A 51 -6.86 -0.39 0.90
C PHE A 51 -8.02 -0.64 -0.09
N ALA A 52 -9.24 -0.70 0.44
CA ALA A 52 -10.47 -0.77 -0.36
C ALA A 52 -10.77 0.59 -1.01
N GLY A 53 -10.09 0.90 -2.11
CA GLY A 53 -10.44 2.04 -2.97
C GLY A 53 -9.85 3.38 -2.54
N LYS A 54 -10.56 4.48 -2.85
CA LYS A 54 -10.03 5.86 -2.75
C LYS A 54 -9.83 6.37 -1.32
N ARG A 55 -10.51 5.77 -0.34
CA ARG A 55 -10.59 6.26 1.03
C ARG A 55 -10.47 5.10 2.01
N TYR A 56 -9.99 5.40 3.20
CA TYR A 56 -10.09 4.48 4.34
C TYR A 56 -11.54 4.07 4.60
N SER A 57 -11.73 2.88 5.19
CA SER A 57 -13.04 2.47 5.70
C SER A 57 -13.52 3.47 6.77
N ARG A 58 -14.82 3.49 7.07
CA ARG A 58 -15.38 4.44 8.06
C ARG A 58 -14.70 4.29 9.43
N GLU A 59 -14.44 3.05 9.82
CA GLU A 59 -13.78 2.69 11.08
C GLU A 59 -12.33 3.20 11.13
N ILE A 60 -11.56 3.00 10.05
CA ILE A 60 -10.19 3.52 9.98
C ILE A 60 -10.18 5.05 9.99
N LYS A 61 -11.16 5.72 9.35
CA LYS A 61 -11.27 7.18 9.44
C LYS A 61 -11.56 7.65 10.86
N ALA A 62 -12.51 7.02 11.55
CA ALA A 62 -12.86 7.36 12.93
C ALA A 62 -11.65 7.16 13.86
N PHE A 63 -10.90 6.08 13.66
CA PHE A 63 -9.67 5.81 14.38
C PHE A 63 -8.59 6.88 14.13
N LEU A 64 -8.33 7.24 12.87
CA LEU A 64 -7.38 8.29 12.52
C LEU A 64 -7.78 9.65 13.10
N PHE A 65 -9.07 9.96 13.06
CA PHE A 65 -9.61 11.18 13.66
C PHE A 65 -9.40 11.19 15.18
N ALA A 66 -9.66 10.08 15.88
CA ALA A 66 -9.38 9.98 17.31
C ALA A 66 -7.90 10.18 17.63
N LEU A 67 -6.99 9.61 16.84
CA LEU A 67 -5.55 9.84 16.99
C LEU A 67 -5.17 11.30 16.77
N GLU A 68 -5.81 11.98 15.83
CA GLU A 68 -5.58 13.41 15.57
C GLU A 68 -6.02 14.28 16.74
N ILE A 69 -7.23 14.06 17.27
CA ILE A 69 -7.75 14.76 18.46
C ILE A 69 -6.84 14.55 19.68
N LEU A 70 -6.26 13.35 19.81
CA LEU A 70 -5.35 13.01 20.91
C LEU A 70 -3.89 13.45 20.66
N GLY A 71 -3.58 14.11 19.54
CA GLY A 71 -2.21 14.52 19.20
C GLY A 71 -1.25 13.36 18.91
N GLN A 72 -1.78 12.18 18.54
CA GLN A 72 -1.05 10.94 18.31
C GLN A 72 -1.00 10.51 16.84
N LYS A 73 -1.38 11.40 15.92
CA LYS A 73 -1.43 11.13 14.48
C LYS A 73 -0.15 10.53 13.90
N GLU A 74 1.01 10.92 14.42
CA GLU A 74 2.30 10.44 13.93
C GLU A 74 2.76 9.11 14.55
N LYS A 75 2.09 8.63 15.60
CA LYS A 75 2.44 7.36 16.24
C LYS A 75 2.03 6.16 15.40
N ILE A 76 0.98 6.28 14.59
CA ILE A 76 0.47 5.19 13.75
C ILE A 76 0.25 5.72 12.33
N ILE A 77 1.07 5.26 11.39
CA ILE A 77 1.05 5.68 10.00
C ILE A 77 0.53 4.53 9.13
N PHE A 78 -0.46 4.82 8.30
CA PHE A 78 -0.98 3.88 7.31
C PHE A 78 -0.35 4.12 5.94
N VAL A 79 0.13 3.06 5.29
CA VAL A 79 0.82 3.14 3.99
C VAL A 79 0.16 2.20 2.99
N ASP A 80 -0.32 2.76 1.87
CA ASP A 80 -0.89 1.97 0.78
C ASP A 80 0.21 1.34 -0.07
N LYS A 81 0.18 0.02 -0.19
CA LYS A 81 1.09 -0.72 -1.07
C LYS A 81 0.74 -0.58 -2.54
N ALA A 82 -0.47 -0.14 -2.89
CA ALA A 82 -0.84 0.04 -4.28
C ALA A 82 -0.15 1.28 -4.89
N CYS A 83 0.88 1.08 -5.72
CA CYS A 83 1.47 2.19 -6.52
C CYS A 83 0.45 2.86 -7.44
N TYR A 84 -0.53 2.10 -7.95
CA TYR A 84 -1.56 2.59 -8.86
C TYR A 84 -2.91 1.97 -8.51
N ARG A 85 -3.95 2.80 -8.42
CA ARG A 85 -5.34 2.36 -8.21
C ARG A 85 -5.83 1.55 -9.40
N LYS A 86 -6.88 0.74 -9.22
CA LYS A 86 -7.45 -0.09 -10.32
C LYS A 86 -7.86 0.76 -11.53
N SER A 87 -8.52 1.90 -11.29
CA SER A 87 -8.94 2.85 -12.34
C SER A 87 -7.77 3.52 -13.05
N GLU A 88 -6.76 3.94 -12.30
CA GLU A 88 -5.53 4.53 -12.84
C GLU A 88 -4.74 3.48 -13.62
N ARG A 89 -4.65 2.25 -13.11
CA ARG A 89 -4.01 1.12 -13.77
C ARG A 89 -4.66 0.82 -15.12
N LYS A 90 -6.00 0.93 -15.25
CA LYS A 90 -6.70 0.79 -16.54
C LYS A 90 -6.28 1.89 -17.53
N LYS A 91 -6.23 3.16 -17.08
CA LYS A 91 -5.79 4.29 -17.91
C LYS A 91 -4.30 4.16 -18.32
N ILE A 92 -3.43 3.80 -17.38
CA ILE A 92 -2.00 3.62 -17.63
C ILE A 92 -1.78 2.44 -18.57
N ARG A 93 -2.49 1.32 -18.37
CA ARG A 93 -2.44 0.18 -19.29
C ARG A 93 -2.77 0.58 -20.72
N ALA A 94 -3.88 1.28 -20.95
CA ALA A 94 -4.25 1.75 -22.28
C ALA A 94 -3.18 2.68 -22.90
N LYS A 95 -2.57 3.56 -22.09
CA LYS A 95 -1.45 4.41 -22.56
C LYS A 95 -0.19 3.61 -22.91
N VAL A 96 0.13 2.59 -22.10
CA VAL A 96 1.28 1.69 -22.32
C VAL A 96 1.09 0.88 -23.59
N GLU A 97 -0.10 0.30 -23.80
CA GLU A 97 -0.44 -0.47 -25.01
C GLU A 97 -0.32 0.40 -26.26
N LYS A 98 -0.93 1.60 -26.27
CA LYS A 98 -0.84 2.55 -27.39
C LYS A 98 0.58 3.00 -27.70
N LEU A 99 1.43 3.20 -26.68
CA LEU A 99 2.83 3.58 -26.89
C LEU A 99 3.68 2.40 -27.39
N TYR A 100 3.36 1.18 -26.95
CA TYR A 100 4.02 -0.03 -27.44
C TYR A 100 3.68 -0.30 -28.91
N GLU A 101 2.42 -0.14 -29.32
CA GLU A 101 1.99 -0.21 -30.73
C GLU A 101 2.74 0.82 -31.61
N LYS A 102 3.07 1.98 -31.04
CA LYS A 102 3.92 3.01 -31.67
C LYS A 102 5.42 2.68 -31.65
N GLY A 103 5.81 1.46 -31.30
CA GLY A 103 7.19 0.97 -31.33
C GLY A 103 8.04 1.30 -30.09
N LYS A 104 7.47 1.82 -29.00
CA LYS A 104 8.25 2.08 -27.78
C LYS A 104 8.67 0.78 -27.08
N LYS A 105 9.94 0.71 -26.67
CA LYS A 105 10.52 -0.45 -26.00
C LYS A 105 9.95 -0.63 -24.58
N VAL A 106 9.74 -1.87 -24.17
CA VAL A 106 9.20 -2.22 -22.84
C VAL A 106 10.04 -1.63 -21.70
N ARG A 107 11.36 -1.61 -21.84
CA ARG A 107 12.29 -1.03 -20.86
C ARG A 107 12.06 0.48 -20.64
N GLU A 108 11.74 1.21 -21.70
CA GLU A 108 11.42 2.65 -21.62
C GLU A 108 10.07 2.88 -20.93
N LEU A 109 9.06 2.07 -21.28
CA LEU A 109 7.74 2.12 -20.66
C LEU A 109 7.80 1.78 -19.17
N SER A 110 8.61 0.78 -18.80
CA SER A 110 8.86 0.37 -17.42
C SER A 110 9.40 1.53 -16.58
N LYS A 111 10.46 2.20 -17.05
CA LYS A 111 11.04 3.37 -16.38
C LYS A 111 10.05 4.53 -16.31
N ARG A 112 9.41 4.88 -17.44
CA ARG A 112 8.51 6.03 -17.54
C ARG A 112 7.30 5.92 -16.61
N PHE A 113 6.71 4.73 -16.52
CA PHE A 113 5.50 4.50 -15.74
C PHE A 113 5.79 3.81 -14.41
N LYS A 114 7.05 3.62 -13.99
CA LYS A 114 7.43 2.89 -12.77
C LYS A 114 6.69 1.56 -12.60
N ILE A 115 6.52 0.81 -13.69
CA ILE A 115 5.83 -0.48 -13.71
C ILE A 115 6.87 -1.56 -14.05
N PRO A 116 6.95 -2.66 -13.28
CA PRO A 116 7.87 -3.75 -13.61
C PRO A 116 7.66 -4.29 -15.02
N GLU A 117 8.75 -4.55 -15.76
CA GLU A 117 8.70 -5.02 -17.15
C GLU A 117 7.81 -6.26 -17.33
N LYS A 118 7.90 -7.22 -16.40
CA LYS A 118 7.04 -8.42 -16.35
C LYS A 118 5.54 -8.08 -16.39
N THR A 119 5.14 -6.98 -15.74
CA THR A 119 3.74 -6.53 -15.74
C THR A 119 3.34 -5.96 -17.09
N ILE A 120 4.23 -5.21 -17.75
CA ILE A 120 4.01 -4.65 -19.09
C ILE A 120 3.88 -5.78 -20.12
N TYR A 121 4.80 -6.74 -20.13
CA TYR A 121 4.71 -7.92 -21.00
C TYR A 121 3.39 -8.67 -20.83
N ARG A 122 2.94 -8.85 -19.57
CA ARG A 122 1.64 -9.48 -19.29
C ARG A 122 0.45 -8.69 -19.85
N TRP A 123 0.51 -7.35 -19.83
CA TRP A 123 -0.55 -6.52 -20.41
C TRP A 123 -0.61 -6.64 -21.92
N ILE A 124 0.54 -6.54 -22.59
CA ILE A 124 0.66 -6.67 -24.05
C ILE A 124 0.20 -8.06 -24.51
N LYS A 125 0.57 -9.14 -23.79
CA LYS A 125 0.11 -10.50 -24.13
C LYS A 125 -1.42 -10.61 -24.06
N LYS A 126 -2.05 -9.96 -23.07
CA LYS A 126 -3.51 -9.97 -22.88
C LYS A 126 -4.30 -9.06 -23.83
N SER A 127 -3.64 -8.18 -24.58
CA SER A 127 -4.31 -7.33 -25.59
C SER A 127 -4.28 -7.93 -26.99
N LYS A 128 -3.43 -8.95 -27.21
CA LYS A 128 -3.29 -9.69 -28.47
C LYS A 128 -4.12 -10.99 -28.54
N SER A 129 -4.72 -11.40 -27.42
CA SER A 129 -5.74 -12.47 -27.34
C SER A 129 -7.10 -11.83 -27.17
#